data_AF-A0A962SAI2-F1
#
_entry.id   AF-A0A962SAI2-F1
#
_cell.length_a   1.000
_cell.length_b   1.000
_cell.length_c   1.000
_cell.angle_alpha   90.00
_cell.angle_beta   90.00
_cell.angle_gamma   90.00
#
_symmetry.space_group_name_H-M   'P 1'
#
loop_
_entity.id
_entity.type
_entity.pdbx_description
1 polymer ?
#
loop_
_entity_poly.entity_id
_entity_poly.type
_entity_poly.pdbx_seq_one_letter_code
_entity_poly.pdbx_strand_id
1 'polypeptide(L)'
;MILSTPLFAFLLIAFNVVTFSGDKDPLITLNRVIYDFDLSSGAHVALTVSHVFILVGIVFLYVEILKATRPSVLAIVDHGLSMLVFVLFLVEFIAVAEVGNSTFLILTMLTLTDVIAGFTVSISTARRDISLQ
;
A
#
# COMPACT_ATOMS: atom_id res chain seq x y z
N MET A 1 15.71 12.92 -2.69
CA MET A 1 15.22 11.99 -3.73
C MET A 1 14.90 10.59 -3.18
N ILE A 2 15.78 9.91 -2.44
CA ILE A 2 15.47 8.56 -1.88
C ILE A 2 14.36 8.58 -0.81
N LEU A 3 14.11 9.73 -0.16
CA LEU A 3 13.03 9.86 0.83
C LEU A 3 11.63 10.09 0.22
N SER A 4 11.55 10.45 -1.08
CA SER A 4 10.30 10.83 -1.76
C SER A 4 9.67 9.70 -2.56
N THR A 5 10.26 8.50 -2.56
CA THR A 5 9.68 7.35 -3.25
C THR A 5 8.46 6.84 -2.49
N PRO A 6 7.27 6.72 -3.13
CA PRO A 6 6.11 6.12 -2.49
C PRO A 6 6.40 4.65 -2.22
N LEU A 7 6.28 4.23 -0.95
CA LEU A 7 6.57 2.86 -0.54
C LEU A 7 5.67 1.84 -1.26
N PHE A 8 4.44 2.25 -1.57
CA PHE A 8 3.50 1.46 -2.35
C PHE A 8 3.97 1.14 -3.76
N ALA A 9 4.88 1.92 -4.36
CA ALA A 9 5.47 1.59 -5.66
C ALA A 9 6.26 0.27 -5.60
N PHE A 10 7.00 0.05 -4.50
CA PHE A 10 7.71 -1.22 -4.29
C PHE A 10 6.73 -2.38 -4.11
N LEU A 11 5.63 -2.13 -3.40
CA LEU A 11 4.59 -3.13 -3.18
C LEU A 11 3.90 -3.52 -4.50
N LEU A 12 3.62 -2.54 -5.37
CA LEU A 12 3.06 -2.73 -6.71
C LEU A 12 3.98 -3.63 -7.56
N ILE A 13 5.27 -3.28 -7.62
CA ILE A 13 6.26 -4.05 -8.38
C ILE A 13 6.38 -5.46 -7.83
N ALA A 14 6.47 -5.62 -6.49
CA ALA A 14 6.58 -6.93 -5.86
C ALA A 14 5.34 -7.80 -6.13
N PHE A 15 4.14 -7.23 -6.05
CA PHE A 15 2.90 -7.96 -6.35
C PHE A 15 2.86 -8.43 -7.80
N ASN A 16 3.24 -7.56 -8.74
CA ASN A 16 3.32 -7.90 -10.15
C ASN A 16 4.35 -8.98 -10.44
N VAL A 17 5.54 -8.89 -9.85
CA VAL A 17 6.55 -9.96 -9.96
C VAL A 17 5.97 -11.27 -9.47
N VAL A 18 5.32 -11.31 -8.31
CA VAL A 18 4.71 -12.56 -7.78
C VAL A 18 3.60 -13.09 -8.69
N THR A 19 2.79 -12.20 -9.26
CA THR A 19 1.65 -12.55 -10.13
C THR A 19 2.12 -13.10 -11.47
N PHE A 20 3.14 -12.50 -12.08
CA PHE A 20 3.58 -12.81 -13.45
C PHE A 20 4.82 -13.71 -13.55
N SER A 21 5.53 -13.98 -12.45
CA SER A 21 6.72 -14.87 -12.47
C SER A 21 6.39 -16.36 -12.28
N GLY A 22 5.15 -16.71 -11.93
CA GLY A 22 4.74 -18.09 -11.70
C GLY A 22 4.23 -18.79 -12.96
N ASP A 23 4.59 -20.06 -13.14
CA ASP A 23 4.02 -20.95 -14.19
C ASP A 23 2.56 -21.38 -13.94
N LYS A 24 1.96 -20.93 -12.83
CA LYS A 24 0.62 -21.34 -12.35
C LYS A 24 -0.26 -20.12 -12.10
N ASP A 25 -1.57 -20.35 -12.11
CA ASP A 25 -2.61 -19.36 -11.76
C ASP A 25 -2.18 -18.48 -10.56
N PRO A 26 -2.17 -17.14 -10.70
CA PRO A 26 -1.76 -16.21 -9.65
C PRO A 26 -2.42 -16.46 -8.29
N LEU A 27 -3.69 -16.90 -8.29
CA LEU A 27 -4.44 -17.22 -7.08
C LEU A 27 -3.79 -18.36 -6.28
N ILE A 28 -3.16 -19.33 -6.96
CA ILE A 28 -2.48 -20.44 -6.30
C ILE A 28 -1.23 -19.94 -5.58
N THR A 29 -0.46 -19.05 -6.21
CA THR A 29 0.76 -18.49 -5.61
C THR A 29 0.42 -17.59 -4.42
N LEU A 30 -0.61 -16.76 -4.56
CA LEU A 30 -1.06 -15.84 -3.50
C LEU A 30 -1.66 -16.55 -2.28
N ASN A 31 -2.41 -17.64 -2.49
CA ASN A 31 -3.00 -18.44 -1.42
C ASN A 31 -2.03 -19.45 -0.80
N ARG A 32 -0.77 -19.51 -1.27
CA ARG A 32 0.24 -20.38 -0.67
C ARG A 32 0.45 -19.99 0.79
N VAL A 33 0.23 -20.94 1.69
CA VAL A 33 0.57 -20.82 3.11
C VAL A 33 2.09 -20.82 3.24
N ILE A 34 2.63 -19.82 3.92
CA ILE A 34 4.07 -19.69 4.19
C ILE A 34 4.41 -19.96 5.65
N TYR A 35 3.46 -19.77 6.54
CA TYR A 35 3.60 -20.01 7.96
C TYR A 35 2.22 -20.26 8.56
N ASP A 36 2.11 -21.18 9.49
CA ASP A 36 0.89 -21.47 10.22
C ASP A 36 1.21 -21.75 11.69
N PHE A 37 0.24 -21.47 12.56
CA PHE A 37 0.40 -21.64 13.99
C PHE A 37 -0.94 -21.84 14.69
N ASP A 38 -0.86 -22.48 15.85
CA ASP A 38 -2.01 -22.77 16.70
C ASP A 38 -2.14 -21.70 17.77
N LEU A 39 -3.36 -21.18 17.91
CA LEU A 39 -3.71 -20.28 18.99
C LEU A 39 -4.05 -21.09 20.25
N SER A 40 -3.89 -20.47 21.42
CA SER A 40 -4.33 -21.05 22.70
C SER A 40 -5.84 -21.30 22.77
N SER A 41 -6.62 -20.70 21.87
CA SER A 41 -8.05 -20.97 21.68
C SER A 41 -8.34 -22.28 20.93
N GLY A 42 -7.32 -22.96 20.39
CA GLY A 42 -7.45 -24.14 19.53
C GLY A 42 -7.72 -23.82 18.06
N ALA A 43 -7.69 -22.54 17.66
CA ALA A 43 -7.84 -22.15 16.27
C ALA A 43 -6.50 -22.25 15.51
N HIS A 44 -6.55 -22.75 14.28
CA HIS A 44 -5.42 -22.81 13.35
C HIS A 44 -5.39 -21.53 12.50
N VAL A 45 -4.30 -20.77 12.55
CA VAL A 45 -4.11 -19.56 11.75
C VAL A 45 -3.05 -19.80 10.70
N ALA A 46 -3.44 -19.73 9.42
CA ALA A 46 -2.54 -19.86 8.28
C ALA A 46 -2.24 -18.49 7.67
N LEU A 47 -0.98 -18.12 7.64
CA LEU A 47 -0.46 -16.92 6.99
C LEU A 47 -0.10 -17.25 5.54
N THR A 48 -0.76 -16.60 4.59
CA THR A 48 -0.52 -16.75 3.16
C THR A 48 0.33 -15.62 2.62
N VAL A 49 0.83 -15.76 1.39
CA VAL A 49 1.52 -14.68 0.67
C VAL A 49 0.63 -13.43 0.58
N SER A 50 -0.67 -13.61 0.29
CA SER A 50 -1.65 -12.50 0.33
C SER A 50 -1.70 -11.76 1.65
N HIS A 51 -1.72 -12.48 2.78
CA HIS A 51 -1.73 -11.86 4.11
C HIS A 51 -0.47 -11.03 4.35
N VAL A 52 0.70 -11.48 3.89
CA VAL A 52 1.95 -10.71 4.00
C VAL A 52 1.86 -9.39 3.23
N PHE A 53 1.38 -9.40 1.98
CA PHE A 53 1.24 -8.17 1.20
C PHE A 53 0.36 -7.14 1.91
N ILE A 54 -0.77 -7.57 2.48
CA ILE A 54 -1.67 -6.70 3.22
C ILE A 54 -0.97 -6.14 4.47
N LEU A 55 -0.32 -7.00 5.27
CA LEU A 55 0.37 -6.58 6.48
C LEU A 55 1.51 -5.59 6.19
N VAL A 56 2.30 -5.85 5.15
CA VAL A 56 3.35 -4.91 4.70
C VAL A 56 2.73 -3.61 4.20
N GLY A 57 1.63 -3.68 3.44
CA GLY A 57 0.90 -2.49 2.99
C GLY A 57 0.41 -1.62 4.15
N ILE A 58 -0.07 -2.22 5.24
CA ILE A 58 -0.48 -1.48 6.45
C ILE A 58 0.73 -0.77 7.09
N VAL A 59 1.87 -1.46 7.20
CA VAL A 59 3.11 -0.86 7.73
C VAL A 59 3.59 0.28 6.83
N PHE A 60 3.52 0.12 5.51
CA PHE A 60 3.89 1.16 4.55
C PHE A 60 2.97 2.38 4.67
N LEU A 61 1.65 2.18 4.79
CA LEU A 61 0.70 3.26 5.02
C LEU A 61 1.06 4.06 6.28
N TYR A 62 1.40 3.37 7.38
CA TYR A 62 1.81 4.04 8.60
C TYR A 62 3.06 4.90 8.39
N VAL A 63 4.07 4.37 7.69
CA VAL A 63 5.30 5.11 7.40
C VAL A 63 5.04 6.32 6.50
N GLU A 64 4.18 6.19 5.47
CA GLU A 64 3.82 7.32 4.60
C GLU A 64 3.07 8.42 5.35
N ILE A 65 2.15 8.06 6.25
CA ILE A 65 1.48 9.03 7.14
C ILE A 65 2.52 9.79 7.98
N LEU A 66 3.49 9.09 8.58
CA LEU A 66 4.56 9.75 9.33
C LEU A 66 5.41 10.67 8.46
N LYS A 67 5.73 10.27 7.23
CA LYS A 67 6.47 11.11 6.27
C LYS A 67 5.68 12.39 5.96
N ALA A 68 4.36 12.29 5.77
CA ALA A 68 3.49 13.42 5.46
C ALA A 68 3.42 14.47 6.59
N THR A 69 3.74 14.11 7.84
CA THR A 69 3.77 15.07 8.97
C THR A 69 4.95 16.04 8.94
N ARG A 70 5.95 15.82 8.08
CA ARG A 70 7.12 16.69 8.00
C ARG A 70 6.86 17.84 7.03
N PRO A 71 6.87 19.11 7.47
CA PRO A 71 6.73 20.24 6.57
C PRO A 71 7.93 20.28 5.62
N SER A 72 7.67 20.08 4.32
CA SER A 72 8.70 20.04 3.30
C SER A 72 8.17 20.68 2.02
N VAL A 73 9.01 21.48 1.36
CA VAL A 73 8.73 22.03 0.02
C VAL A 73 8.52 20.91 -1.00
N LEU A 74 9.06 19.71 -0.73
CA LEU A 74 8.89 18.52 -1.57
C LEU A 74 7.56 17.78 -1.33
N ALA A 75 6.73 18.19 -0.36
CA ALA A 75 5.48 17.49 -0.02
C ALA A 75 4.50 17.43 -1.21
N ILE A 76 4.48 18.44 -2.07
CA ILE A 76 3.64 18.44 -3.29
C ILE A 76 4.07 17.32 -4.24
N VAL A 77 5.38 17.11 -4.39
CA VAL A 77 5.92 16.05 -5.24
C VAL A 77 5.60 14.70 -4.63
N ASP A 78 5.74 14.56 -3.31
CA ASP A 78 5.43 13.33 -2.59
C ASP A 78 3.95 12.93 -2.79
N HIS A 79 3.02 13.87 -2.62
CA HIS A 79 1.58 13.62 -2.87
C HIS A 79 1.29 13.29 -4.33
N GLY A 80 1.92 14.00 -5.27
CA GLY A 80 1.78 13.73 -6.70
C GLY A 80 2.26 12.32 -7.07
N LEU A 81 3.36 11.85 -6.48
CA LEU A 81 3.86 10.50 -6.69
C LEU A 81 2.96 9.44 -6.03
N SER A 82 2.45 9.65 -4.82
CA SER A 82 1.46 8.75 -4.22
C SER A 82 0.18 8.68 -5.04
N MET A 83 -0.29 9.82 -5.58
CA MET A 83 -1.44 9.85 -6.48
C MET A 83 -1.18 9.04 -7.75
N LEU A 84 -0.01 9.20 -8.37
CA LEU A 84 0.39 8.42 -9.54
C LEU A 84 0.35 6.91 -9.23
N VAL A 85 0.93 6.50 -8.09
CA VAL A 85 0.94 5.09 -7.69
C VAL A 85 -0.46 4.55 -7.44
N PHE A 86 -1.34 5.32 -6.79
CA PHE A 86 -2.75 4.96 -6.66
C PHE A 86 -3.44 4.78 -8.02
N VAL A 87 -3.20 5.69 -8.98
CA VAL A 87 -3.76 5.53 -10.34
C VAL A 87 -3.26 4.25 -10.99
N LEU A 88 -1.97 3.92 -10.85
CA LEU A 88 -1.42 2.67 -11.39
C LEU A 88 -2.11 1.44 -10.76
N PHE A 89 -2.24 1.39 -9.44
CA PHE A 89 -3.00 0.33 -8.76
C PHE A 89 -4.46 0.25 -9.25
N LEU A 90 -5.13 1.39 -9.40
CA LEU A 90 -6.53 1.43 -9.84
C LEU A 90 -6.70 0.96 -11.28
N VAL A 91 -5.87 1.46 -12.19
CA VAL A 91 -5.91 1.10 -13.61
C VAL A 91 -5.57 -0.38 -13.78
N GLU A 92 -4.52 -0.86 -13.11
CA GLU A 92 -4.11 -2.26 -13.16
C GLU A 92 -5.22 -3.19 -12.63
N PHE A 93 -5.86 -2.84 -11.50
CA PHE A 93 -6.97 -3.63 -10.97
C PHE A 93 -8.16 -3.76 -11.93
N ILE A 94 -8.44 -2.73 -12.72
CA ILE A 94 -9.55 -2.72 -13.67
C ILE A 94 -9.17 -3.40 -14.99
N ALA A 95 -7.94 -3.21 -15.45
CA ALA A 95 -7.51 -3.60 -16.79
C ALA A 95 -6.85 -4.99 -16.87
N VAL A 96 -6.31 -5.51 -15.76
CA VAL A 96 -5.48 -6.72 -15.73
C VAL A 96 -6.22 -7.81 -14.94
N ALA A 97 -6.61 -8.88 -15.63
CA ALA A 97 -7.42 -9.95 -15.05
C ALA A 97 -6.68 -10.74 -13.96
N GLU A 98 -5.37 -10.87 -14.11
CA GLU A 98 -4.47 -11.65 -13.27
C GLU A 98 -4.37 -11.08 -11.83
N VAL A 99 -4.59 -9.78 -11.66
CA VAL A 99 -4.60 -9.12 -10.35
C VAL A 99 -6.01 -8.94 -9.79
N GLY A 100 -7.04 -9.46 -10.46
CA GLY A 100 -8.45 -9.32 -10.12
C GLY A 100 -8.89 -10.11 -8.88
N ASN A 101 -8.25 -9.84 -7.73
CA ASN A 101 -8.52 -10.52 -6.46
C ASN A 101 -8.64 -9.53 -5.29
N SER A 102 -9.17 -10.02 -4.17
CA SER A 102 -9.42 -9.19 -2.98
C SER A 102 -8.14 -8.61 -2.36
N THR A 103 -6.99 -9.28 -2.52
CA THR A 103 -5.72 -8.79 -1.97
C THR A 103 -5.31 -7.52 -2.68
N PHE A 104 -5.30 -7.52 -4.02
CA PHE A 104 -4.94 -6.34 -4.80
C PHE A 104 -5.93 -5.20 -4.58
N LEU A 105 -7.23 -5.48 -4.49
CA LEU A 105 -8.24 -4.48 -4.14
C LEU A 105 -7.95 -3.80 -2.79
N ILE A 106 -7.59 -4.57 -1.76
CA ILE A 106 -7.23 -4.02 -0.44
C ILE A 106 -5.98 -3.12 -0.57
N LEU A 107 -4.96 -3.55 -1.32
CA LEU A 107 -3.78 -2.71 -1.57
C LEU A 107 -4.14 -1.41 -2.29
N THR A 108 -5.00 -1.46 -3.31
CA THR A 108 -5.53 -0.27 -3.98
C THR A 108 -6.21 0.67 -3.00
N MET A 109 -7.03 0.14 -2.08
CA MET A 109 -7.68 0.95 -1.03
C MET A 109 -6.69 1.53 -0.02
N LEU A 110 -5.61 0.83 0.30
CA LEU A 110 -4.52 1.38 1.12
C LEU A 110 -3.83 2.55 0.41
N THR A 111 -3.57 2.46 -0.89
CA THR A 111 -3.00 3.58 -1.67
C THR A 111 -3.96 4.77 -1.81
N LEU A 112 -5.27 4.53 -1.93
CA LEU A 112 -6.27 5.60 -1.87
C LEU A 112 -6.24 6.30 -0.51
N THR A 113 -6.16 5.52 0.57
CA THR A 113 -6.08 6.05 1.93
C THR A 113 -4.81 6.89 2.13
N ASP A 114 -3.68 6.45 1.55
CA ASP A 114 -2.42 7.19 1.55
C ASP A 114 -2.58 8.60 0.93
N VAL A 115 -3.18 8.67 -0.26
CA VAL A 115 -3.45 9.94 -0.94
C VAL A 115 -4.32 10.86 -0.06
N ILE A 116 -5.42 10.33 0.50
CA ILE A 116 -6.32 11.12 1.36
C ILE A 116 -5.58 11.62 2.61
N ALA A 117 -4.80 10.75 3.24
CA ALA A 117 -4.03 11.10 4.44
C ALA A 117 -2.98 12.18 4.14
N GLY A 118 -2.24 12.07 3.03
CA GLY A 118 -1.23 13.04 2.61
C GLY A 118 -1.79 14.45 2.44
N PHE A 119 -2.92 14.59 1.74
CA PHE A 119 -3.62 15.88 1.62
C PHE A 119 -4.18 16.38 2.96
N THR A 120 -4.77 15.49 3.76
CA THR A 120 -5.34 15.83 5.08
C THR A 120 -4.29 16.43 6.01
N VAL A 121 -3.11 15.80 6.12
CA VAL A 121 -2.00 16.28 6.96
C VAL A 121 -1.46 17.63 6.47
N SER A 122 -1.35 17.81 5.15
CA SER A 122 -0.87 19.06 4.56
C SER A 122 -1.79 20.24 4.86
N ILE A 123 -3.10 20.04 4.71
CA ILE A 123 -4.12 21.05 5.04
C ILE A 123 -4.09 21.38 6.53
N SER A 124 -3.99 20.35 7.39
CA SER A 124 -3.95 20.53 8.85
C SER A 124 -2.74 21.39 9.28
N THR A 125 -1.56 21.12 8.71
CA THR A 125 -0.34 21.88 8.99
C THR A 125 -0.47 23.35 8.56
N ALA A 126 -0.98 23.61 7.35
CA ALA A 126 -1.21 24.97 6.86
C ALA A 126 -2.19 25.77 7.74
N ARG A 127 -3.24 25.12 8.28
CA ARG A 127 -4.17 25.78 9.21
C ARG A 127 -3.52 26.14 10.54
N ARG A 128 -2.60 25.31 11.04
CA ARG A 128 -1.90 25.56 12.31
C ARG A 128 -0.97 26.77 12.21
N ASP A 129 -0.31 26.95 11.07
CA ASP A 129 0.57 28.10 10.83
C ASP A 129 -0.19 29.43 10.84
N ILE A 130 -1.42 29.47 10.30
CA ILE A 130 -2.28 30.66 10.30
C ILE A 130 -2.72 31.04 11.73
N SER A 131 -2.91 30.06 12.62
CA SER A 131 -3.33 30.33 14.00
C SER A 131 -2.24 30.88 14.92
N LEU A 132 -0.98 30.82 14.50
CA LEU A 132 0.17 31.31 15.25
C LEU A 132 0.66 32.71 14.79
N GLN A 133 0.03 33.28 13.76
CA GLN A 133 0.20 34.67 13.32
C GLN A 133 -0.90 35.57 13.91
#